data_AF-A0A550CNK0-F1
#
_entry.id   AF-A0A550CNK0-F1
#
_cell.length_a   1.000
_cell.length_b   1.000
_cell.length_c   1.000
_cell.angle_alpha   90.00
_cell.angle_beta   90.00
_cell.angle_gamma   90.00
#
_symmetry.space_group_name_H-M   'P 1'
#
loop_
_entity.id
_entity.type
_entity.pdbx_description
1 polymer ?
#
loop_
_entity_poly.entity_id
_entity_poly.type
_entity_poly.pdbx_seq_one_letter_code
_entity_poly.pdbx_strand_id
1 'polypeptide(L)'
;CPSCGEPLATALQACTKCWSIYPIRHDIPHHDIFGLPYEPNPFVVDTKTLRNKFREAQATCHPDTWASKASDKKDMAQTLSAQINKAYQTLLHPLSRAEYILERNGMEVSENDHVDDIEFIGRIMMARESIEDAED
;
A
#
# COMPACT_ATOMS: atom_id res chain seq x y z
N CYS A 1 15.25 -11.72 12.68
CA CYS A 1 16.26 -11.05 11.84
C CYS A 1 17.19 -12.14 11.32
N PRO A 2 17.32 -12.31 9.99
CA PRO A 2 18.19 -13.34 9.41
C PRO A 2 19.67 -13.21 9.80
N SER A 3 20.14 -11.99 10.12
CA SER A 3 21.54 -11.74 10.45
C SER A 3 21.88 -11.88 11.93
N CYS A 4 20.98 -11.48 12.84
CA CYS A 4 21.29 -11.42 14.29
C CYS A 4 20.31 -12.17 15.20
N GLY A 5 19.28 -12.81 14.65
CA GLY A 5 18.29 -13.58 15.42
C GLY A 5 17.21 -12.76 16.12
N GLU A 6 17.30 -11.42 16.16
CA GLU A 6 16.31 -10.55 16.83
C GLU A 6 14.90 -10.71 16.23
N PRO A 7 13.83 -10.87 17.04
CA PRO A 7 12.47 -10.89 16.52
C PRO A 7 12.16 -9.57 15.79
N LEU A 8 11.64 -9.66 14.57
CA LEU A 8 11.20 -8.50 13.80
C LEU A 8 9.72 -8.27 14.09
N ALA A 9 9.34 -7.02 14.35
CA ALA A 9 7.96 -6.66 14.69
C ALA A 9 7.00 -6.71 13.50
N THR A 10 7.52 -6.79 12.28
CA THR A 10 6.76 -6.75 11.04
C THR A 10 7.34 -7.76 10.04
N ALA A 11 6.60 -8.03 8.97
CA ALA A 11 7.10 -8.79 7.81
C ALA A 11 8.31 -8.11 7.12
N LEU A 12 8.62 -6.86 7.48
CA LEU A 12 9.75 -6.14 6.95
C LEU A 12 11.06 -6.74 7.45
N GLN A 13 12.00 -6.94 6.53
CA GLN A 13 13.31 -7.47 6.85
C GLN A 13 14.32 -6.36 7.17
N ALA A 14 13.88 -5.31 7.88
CA ALA A 14 14.72 -4.20 8.35
C ALA A 14 14.99 -4.35 9.85
N CYS A 15 16.26 -4.53 10.22
CA CYS A 15 16.67 -4.68 11.61
C CYS A 15 17.47 -3.47 12.07
N THR A 16 16.98 -2.75 13.08
CA THR A 16 17.65 -1.58 13.68
C THR A 16 18.72 -1.95 14.72
N LYS A 17 18.83 -3.23 15.12
CA LYS A 17 19.84 -3.72 16.07
C LYS A 17 21.18 -4.00 15.40
N CYS A 18 21.18 -4.78 14.32
CA CYS A 18 22.40 -5.13 13.56
C CYS A 18 22.49 -4.40 12.22
N TRP A 19 21.56 -3.47 11.95
CA TRP A 19 21.50 -2.68 10.71
C TRP A 19 21.58 -3.57 9.46
N SER A 20 20.84 -4.68 9.45
CA SER A 20 20.65 -5.51 8.26
C SER A 20 19.31 -5.17 7.62
N ILE A 21 19.28 -4.95 6.31
CA ILE A 21 18.06 -4.74 5.54
C ILE A 21 18.09 -5.62 4.30
N TYR A 22 16.96 -6.23 3.99
CA TYR A 22 16.79 -7.13 2.87
C TYR A 22 15.52 -6.77 2.09
N PRO A 23 15.46 -7.09 0.80
CA PRO A 23 14.24 -6.91 0.01
C PRO A 23 13.13 -7.83 0.54
N ILE A 24 11.91 -7.32 0.55
CA ILE A 24 10.72 -8.15 0.71
C ILE A 24 10.31 -8.69 -0.65
N ARG A 25 9.68 -9.87 -0.67
CA ARG A 25 9.19 -10.45 -1.93
C ARG A 25 8.04 -9.58 -2.46
N HIS A 26 7.96 -9.43 -3.77
CA HIS A 26 6.92 -8.61 -4.42
C HIS A 26 5.52 -9.23 -4.40
N ASP A 27 5.41 -10.53 -4.14
CA ASP A 27 4.15 -11.28 -4.14
C ASP A 27 3.42 -11.25 -2.80
N ILE A 28 4.05 -10.73 -1.74
CA ILE A 28 3.39 -10.63 -0.43
C ILE A 28 2.16 -9.71 -0.52
N PRO A 29 1.03 -10.07 0.11
CA PRO A 29 -0.10 -9.16 0.24
C PRO A 29 0.32 -7.84 0.89
N HIS A 30 -0.25 -6.72 0.44
CA HIS A 30 -0.05 -5.43 1.09
C HIS A 30 -0.53 -5.47 2.55
N HIS A 31 -1.56 -6.27 2.84
CA HIS A 31 -2.07 -6.50 4.20
C HIS A 31 -0.98 -7.09 5.11
N ASP A 32 -0.22 -8.07 4.62
CA ASP A 32 0.84 -8.75 5.37
C ASP A 32 2.01 -7.81 5.70
N ILE A 33 2.31 -6.85 4.83
CA ILE A 33 3.34 -5.81 5.09
C ILE A 33 3.04 -5.07 6.40
N PHE A 34 1.76 -4.82 6.68
CA PHE A 34 1.30 -4.12 7.88
C PHE A 34 0.78 -5.05 8.98
N GLY A 35 0.81 -6.36 8.78
CA GLY A 35 0.23 -7.34 9.72
C GLY A 35 -1.28 -7.19 9.88
N LEU A 36 -1.98 -6.79 8.82
CA LEU A 36 -3.43 -6.67 8.79
C LEU A 36 -4.06 -7.99 8.30
N PRO A 37 -5.25 -8.35 8.79
CA PRO A 37 -5.94 -9.54 8.32
C PRO A 37 -6.37 -9.37 6.85
N TYR A 38 -6.16 -10.40 6.05
CA TYR A 38 -6.71 -10.49 4.69
C TYR A 38 -8.12 -11.10 4.69
N GLU A 39 -8.33 -12.16 5.47
CA GLU A 39 -9.63 -12.82 5.64
C GLU A 39 -10.42 -12.26 6.83
N PRO A 40 -11.76 -12.35 6.84
CA PRO A 40 -12.64 -12.91 5.80
C PRO A 40 -12.98 -11.92 4.68
N ASN A 41 -12.56 -10.66 4.80
CA ASN A 41 -12.84 -9.62 3.81
C ASN A 41 -11.65 -8.65 3.70
N PRO A 42 -10.85 -8.75 2.64
CA PRO A 42 -9.65 -7.91 2.48
C PRO A 42 -9.98 -6.45 2.18
N PHE A 43 -11.24 -6.15 1.81
CA PHE A 43 -11.68 -4.78 1.56
C PHE A 43 -11.89 -3.99 2.85
N VAL A 44 -12.19 -4.65 3.98
CA VAL A 44 -12.44 -3.97 5.26
C VAL A 44 -11.10 -3.71 5.95
N VAL A 45 -10.62 -2.47 5.85
CA VAL A 45 -9.38 -2.02 6.48
C VAL A 45 -9.66 -0.85 7.43
N ASP A 46 -9.28 -0.99 8.69
CA ASP A 46 -9.25 0.13 9.63
C ASP A 46 -8.09 1.07 9.29
N THR A 47 -8.44 2.24 8.75
CA THR A 47 -7.48 3.26 8.30
C THR A 47 -6.66 3.84 9.45
N LYS A 48 -7.17 3.85 10.69
CA LYS A 48 -6.40 4.30 11.86
C LYS A 48 -5.28 3.31 12.18
N THR A 49 -5.62 2.02 12.25
CA THR A 49 -4.64 0.95 12.46
C THR A 49 -3.62 0.90 11.32
N LEU A 50 -4.06 0.98 10.07
CA LEU A 50 -3.18 1.05 8.89
C LEU A 50 -2.18 2.21 9.01
N ARG A 51 -2.64 3.41 9.38
CA ARG A 51 -1.76 4.59 9.53
C ARG A 51 -0.73 4.41 10.63
N ASN A 52 -1.09 3.78 11.74
CA ASN A 52 -0.15 3.48 12.83
C ASN A 52 0.90 2.47 12.37
N LYS A 53 0.47 1.38 11.73
CA LYS A 53 1.37 0.36 11.17
C LYS A 53 2.31 0.91 10.11
N PHE A 54 1.81 1.80 9.26
CA PHE A 54 2.64 2.52 8.28
C PHE A 54 3.74 3.35 8.96
N ARG A 55 3.44 4.07 10.03
CA ARG A 55 4.43 4.86 10.77
C ARG A 55 5.48 3.97 11.44
N GLU A 56 5.05 2.87 12.07
CA GLU A 56 5.95 1.87 12.66
C GLU A 56 6.89 1.29 11.59
N ALA A 57 6.35 0.89 10.44
CA ALA A 57 7.10 0.40 9.29
C ALA A 57 8.13 1.42 8.80
N GLN A 58 7.70 2.65 8.47
CA GLN A 58 8.58 3.71 7.99
C GLN A 58 9.70 4.02 8.99
N ALA A 59 9.40 4.11 10.29
CA ALA A 59 10.43 4.39 11.29
C ALA A 59 11.58 3.35 11.31
N THR A 60 11.32 2.11 10.90
CA THR A 60 12.34 1.06 10.85
C THR A 60 13.17 1.04 9.56
N CYS A 61 12.59 1.50 8.44
CA CYS A 61 13.20 1.39 7.11
C CYS A 61 13.44 2.74 6.41
N HIS A 62 13.21 3.89 7.07
CA HIS A 62 13.33 5.20 6.43
C HIS A 62 14.76 5.46 5.97
N PRO A 63 15.01 5.84 4.70
CA PRO A 63 16.35 5.95 4.13
C PRO A 63 17.27 6.88 4.92
N ASP A 64 16.75 7.93 5.55
CA ASP A 64 17.54 8.85 6.39
C ASP A 64 18.22 8.15 7.58
N THR A 65 17.53 7.21 8.22
CA THR A 65 18.10 6.45 9.34
C THR A 65 19.27 5.58 8.86
N TRP A 66 19.14 5.01 7.66
CA TRP A 66 20.14 4.12 7.06
C TRP A 66 21.31 4.91 6.46
N ALA A 67 21.09 6.11 5.94
CA ALA A 67 22.15 6.98 5.41
C ALA A 67 23.24 7.29 6.45
N SER A 68 22.87 7.38 7.73
CA SER A 68 23.81 7.69 8.83
C SER A 68 24.42 6.45 9.50
N LYS A 69 23.75 5.29 9.44
CA LYS A 69 24.13 4.08 10.20
C LYS A 69 24.73 2.97 9.33
N ALA A 70 24.34 2.89 8.06
CA ALA A 70 24.80 1.90 7.09
C ALA A 70 24.56 2.43 5.67
N SER A 71 25.45 3.31 5.20
CA SER A 71 25.28 4.03 3.92
C SER A 71 25.23 3.11 2.71
N ASP A 72 25.92 1.97 2.76
CA ASP A 72 25.88 0.87 1.79
C ASP A 72 24.47 0.27 1.62
N LYS A 73 23.60 0.45 2.62
CA LYS A 73 22.23 -0.07 2.66
C LYS A 73 21.16 0.98 2.40
N LYS A 74 21.56 2.23 2.14
CA LYS A 74 20.63 3.34 1.89
C LYS A 74 19.70 3.07 0.71
N ASP A 75 20.24 2.55 -0.39
CA ASP A 75 19.45 2.27 -1.60
C ASP A 75 18.41 1.18 -1.34
N MET A 76 18.78 0.14 -0.57
CA MET A 76 17.85 -0.91 -0.16
C MET A 76 16.73 -0.36 0.75
N ALA A 77 17.08 0.53 1.68
CA ALA A 77 16.10 1.22 2.53
C ALA A 77 15.15 2.10 1.71
N GLN A 78 15.65 2.78 0.68
CA GLN A 78 14.85 3.57 -0.23
C GLN A 78 13.86 2.68 -1.03
N THR A 79 14.32 1.56 -1.59
CA THR A 79 13.44 0.60 -2.29
C THR A 79 12.36 0.06 -1.35
N LEU A 80 12.72 -0.34 -0.13
CA LEU A 80 11.76 -0.86 0.84
C LEU A 80 10.73 0.19 1.27
N SER A 81 11.19 1.42 1.55
CA SER A 81 10.33 2.55 1.90
C SER A 81 9.33 2.88 0.76
N ALA A 82 9.78 2.82 -0.50
CA ALA A 82 8.90 3.02 -1.65
C ALA A 82 7.81 1.94 -1.76
N GLN A 83 8.15 0.67 -1.50
CA GLN A 83 7.17 -0.42 -1.50
C GLN A 83 6.14 -0.25 -0.37
N ILE A 84 6.57 0.13 0.83
CA ILE A 84 5.69 0.43 1.96
C ILE A 84 4.74 1.59 1.63
N ASN A 85 5.24 2.63 0.98
CA ASN A 85 4.42 3.76 0.53
C ASN A 85 3.36 3.31 -0.48
N LYS A 86 3.74 2.49 -1.48
CA LYS A 86 2.80 1.93 -2.46
C LYS A 86 1.71 1.13 -1.76
N ALA A 87 2.09 0.18 -0.91
CA ALA A 87 1.16 -0.66 -0.15
C ALA A 87 0.20 0.18 0.72
N TYR A 88 0.72 1.21 1.41
CA TYR A 88 -0.09 2.11 2.22
C TYR A 88 -1.11 2.89 1.37
N GLN A 89 -0.68 3.50 0.26
CA GLN A 89 -1.59 4.25 -0.61
C GLN A 89 -2.65 3.35 -1.26
N THR A 90 -2.27 2.15 -1.69
CA THR A 90 -3.19 1.14 -2.21
C THR A 90 -4.22 0.72 -1.18
N LEU A 91 -3.83 0.48 0.07
CA LEU A 91 -4.79 0.11 1.11
C LEU A 91 -5.56 1.30 1.69
N LEU A 92 -5.06 2.52 1.58
CA LEU A 92 -5.70 3.71 2.18
C LEU A 92 -6.99 4.08 1.44
N HIS A 93 -6.96 4.10 0.11
CA HIS A 93 -8.07 4.57 -0.70
C HIS A 93 -8.98 3.42 -1.13
N PRO A 94 -10.32 3.55 -1.01
CA PRO A 94 -11.23 2.46 -1.35
C PRO A 94 -11.12 1.96 -2.79
N LEU A 95 -10.96 2.87 -3.77
CA LEU A 95 -10.87 2.51 -5.18
C LEU A 95 -9.62 1.66 -5.48
N SER A 96 -8.43 2.19 -5.15
CA SER A 96 -7.18 1.45 -5.36
C SER A 96 -7.09 0.17 -4.55
N ARG A 97 -7.75 0.11 -3.37
CA ARG A 97 -7.89 -1.12 -2.60
C ARG A 97 -8.72 -2.16 -3.34
N ALA A 98 -9.84 -1.76 -3.94
CA ALA A 98 -10.68 -2.65 -4.73
C ALA A 98 -9.93 -3.19 -5.95
N GLU A 99 -9.31 -2.31 -6.74
CA GLU A 99 -8.49 -2.66 -7.91
C GLU A 99 -7.40 -3.67 -7.54
N TYR A 100 -6.66 -3.39 -6.45
CA TYR A 100 -5.64 -4.29 -5.94
C TYR A 100 -6.19 -5.66 -5.54
N ILE A 101 -7.33 -5.72 -4.85
CA ILE A 101 -7.94 -7.00 -4.47
C ILE A 101 -8.36 -7.78 -5.73
N LEU A 102 -8.91 -7.11 -6.74
CA LEU A 102 -9.29 -7.72 -8.02
C LEU A 102 -8.06 -8.27 -8.75
N GLU A 103 -6.99 -7.47 -8.88
CA GLU A 103 -5.73 -7.88 -9.50
C GLU A 103 -5.16 -9.14 -8.83
N ARG A 104 -5.20 -9.18 -7.50
CA ARG A 104 -4.76 -10.34 -6.70
C ARG A 104 -5.59 -11.60 -6.91
N ASN A 105 -6.83 -11.47 -7.35
CA ASN A 105 -7.72 -12.57 -7.71
C ASN A 105 -7.68 -12.89 -9.22
N GLY A 106 -6.74 -12.30 -9.97
CA GLY A 106 -6.59 -12.51 -11.41
C GLY A 106 -7.63 -11.78 -12.26
N MET A 107 -8.30 -10.76 -11.68
CA MET A 107 -9.23 -9.90 -12.38
C MET A 107 -8.55 -8.57 -12.70
N GLU A 108 -8.31 -8.31 -13.98
CA GLU A 108 -7.75 -7.03 -14.44
C GLU A 108 -8.91 -6.06 -14.69
N VAL A 109 -8.76 -4.80 -14.23
CA VAL A 109 -9.75 -3.73 -14.40
C VAL A 109 -9.11 -2.66 -15.27
N SER A 110 -9.82 -2.20 -16.31
CA SER A 110 -9.36 -1.13 -17.18
C SER A 110 -10.19 0.13 -16.99
N GLU A 111 -9.56 1.30 -17.04
CA GLU A 111 -10.29 2.58 -17.14
C GLU A 111 -11.13 2.68 -18.42
N ASN A 112 -10.80 1.87 -19.44
CA ASN A 112 -11.54 1.81 -20.71
C ASN A 112 -12.63 0.74 -20.73
N ASP A 113 -12.91 0.08 -19.59
CA ASP A 113 -14.00 -0.90 -19.53
C ASP A 113 -15.33 -0.20 -19.85
N HIS A 114 -16.04 -0.76 -20.83
CA HIS A 114 -17.30 -0.19 -21.28
C HIS A 114 -18.41 -0.48 -20.29
N VAL A 115 -19.13 0.56 -19.86
CA VAL A 115 -20.31 0.42 -19.01
C VAL A 115 -21.55 0.42 -19.90
N ASP A 116 -22.25 -0.70 -19.99
CA ASP A 116 -23.46 -0.85 -20.82
C ASP A 116 -24.75 -0.36 -20.14
N ASP A 117 -24.67 0.10 -18.89
CA ASP A 117 -25.82 0.56 -18.09
C ASP A 117 -26.23 1.99 -18.47
N ILE A 118 -27.24 2.10 -19.34
CA ILE A 118 -27.80 3.37 -19.84
C ILE A 118 -28.29 4.27 -18.69
N GLU A 119 -28.89 3.70 -17.65
CA GLU A 119 -29.41 4.48 -16.52
C GLU A 119 -28.26 5.09 -15.71
N PHE A 120 -27.19 4.33 -15.51
CA PHE A 120 -25.97 4.83 -14.88
C PHE A 120 -25.27 5.91 -15.70
N ILE A 121 -25.14 5.73 -17.02
CA ILE A 121 -24.57 6.75 -17.92
C ILE A 121 -25.41 8.03 -17.86
N GLY A 122 -26.74 7.93 -17.90
CA GLY A 122 -27.63 9.07 -17.77
C GLY A 122 -27.39 9.86 -16.48
N ARG A 123 -27.20 9.16 -15.35
CA ARG A 123 -26.85 9.80 -14.07
C ARG A 123 -25.50 10.53 -14.11
N ILE A 124 -24.49 9.97 -14.79
CA ILE A 124 -23.19 10.63 -14.95
C ILE A 124 -23.33 11.92 -15.77
N MET A 125 -24.09 11.90 -16.85
CA MET A 125 -24.31 13.07 -17.70
C MET A 125 -25.00 14.20 -16.93
N MET A 126 -26.08 13.90 -16.20
CA MET A 126 -26.77 14.89 -15.36
C MET A 126 -25.86 15.48 -14.28
N ALA A 127 -25.00 14.66 -13.67
CA ALA A 127 -24.05 15.12 -12.66
C ALA A 127 -23.02 16.09 -13.26
N ARG A 128 -22.57 15.87 -14.51
CA ARG A 128 -21.67 16.79 -15.22
C ARG A 128 -22.34 18.12 -15.52
N GLU A 129 -23.57 18.09 -16.05
CA GLU A 129 -24.36 19.30 -16.31
C GLU A 129 -24.55 20.15 -15.05
N SER A 130 -24.86 19.50 -13.91
CA SER A 130 -25.01 20.21 -12.62
C SER A 130 -23.71 20.87 -12.12
N ILE A 131 -22.54 20.36 -12.51
CA ILE A 131 -21.25 20.96 -12.15
C ILE A 131 -20.99 22.18 -13.04
N GLU A 132 -21.24 22.06 -14.34
CA GLU A 132 -21.09 23.15 -15.31
C GLU A 132 -21.99 24.35 -14.94
N ASP A 133 -23.26 24.10 -14.64
CA ASP A 133 -24.23 25.14 -14.23
C ASP A 133 -23.84 25.87 -12.92
N ALA A 134 -23.04 25.24 -12.05
CA ALA A 134 -22.62 25.82 -10.77
C ALA A 134 -21.33 26.65 -10.88
N GLU A 135 -20.59 26.53 -11.99
CA GLU A 135 -19.40 27.33 -12.29
C GLU A 135 -19.72 28.66 -13.01
N ASP A 136 -20.97 28.82 -13.49
CA ASP A 136 -21.55 30.05 -14.07
C ASP A 136 -22.15 31.01 -13.01
#